data_AF-K1QYP1-F1
#
_entry.id   AF-K1QYP1-F1
#
_cell.length_a   1.000
_cell.length_b   1.000
_cell.length_c   1.000
_cell.angle_alpha   90.00
_cell.angle_beta   90.00
_cell.angle_gamma   90.00
#
_symmetry.space_group_name_H-M   'P 1'
#
loop_
_entity.id
_entity.type
_entity.pdbx_description
1 polymer ?
#
loop_
_entity_poly.entity_id
_entity_poly.type
_entity_poly.pdbx_seq_one_letter_code
_entity_poly.pdbx_strand_id
1 'polypeptide(L)'
;MLSLCRLFADDSSLQYSSNNILNIEYILNHDLKILESWSKKWLLKFNSSKTKVVFFTKKHNSVLPKLFFEGDRLEFVSTHRHLGLLLSQNLSWSEYIDGIVNSAYKKLGLLKKLKYKLGREHLSKLYISFIRPTLEYASIVWDGCSVHDADKLEKVQLCAARIVTGLPIFVPREALYLETGWEILRTRRYIAKMKTMFKFNMGSLPDYLCDIIPNKRENISRYNTRNKDQFNVPKCRLDLLKKSFVPNAVNQWNSLNIEARTATSINLFCKHMPKVTKPPIYFSFGKRCTNIIHTKLRHNCVLNYDLCKRNIINNPLCLCGKTEDVYHFFFSCKKYSRARNNMFDQLFMLDLVNIDTDLLLYGNNNLPLHINKSIFASVQKFIDESLRFK
;
A
#
# COMPACT_ATOMS: atom_id res chain seq x y z
N MET A 1 -18.94 31.31 -15.99
CA MET A 1 -17.87 31.55 -14.99
C MET A 1 -16.55 31.61 -15.71
N LEU A 2 -15.65 32.48 -15.25
CA LEU A 2 -14.34 32.75 -15.84
C LEU A 2 -13.24 31.83 -15.28
N SER A 3 -13.45 31.32 -14.08
CA SER A 3 -12.62 30.33 -13.40
C SER A 3 -13.10 28.90 -13.66
N LEU A 4 -12.21 27.93 -13.44
CA LEU A 4 -12.57 26.52 -13.49
C LEU A 4 -13.39 26.17 -12.25
N CYS A 5 -14.62 25.71 -12.46
CA CYS A 5 -15.47 25.21 -11.38
C CYS A 5 -15.56 23.69 -11.41
N ARG A 6 -15.44 23.07 -10.23
CA ARG A 6 -15.67 21.64 -10.01
C ARG A 6 -16.68 21.46 -8.90
N LEU A 7 -17.64 20.58 -9.14
CA LEU A 7 -18.74 20.27 -8.23
C LEU A 7 -18.72 18.76 -7.93
N PHE A 8 -18.93 18.42 -6.67
CA PHE A 8 -19.16 17.05 -6.22
C PHE A 8 -20.14 17.06 -5.05
N ALA A 9 -21.38 16.64 -5.29
CA ALA A 9 -22.48 16.82 -4.34
C ALA A 9 -22.57 18.28 -3.87
N ASP A 10 -22.48 18.54 -2.57
CA ASP A 10 -22.46 19.87 -1.96
C ASP A 10 -21.08 20.56 -2.00
N ASP A 11 -20.00 19.78 -2.14
CA ASP A 11 -18.64 20.31 -2.23
C ASP A 11 -18.41 20.97 -3.59
N SER A 12 -18.17 22.29 -3.56
CA SER A 12 -17.91 23.12 -4.74
C SER A 12 -16.53 23.77 -4.63
N SER A 13 -15.82 23.88 -5.75
CA SER A 13 -14.51 24.57 -5.78
C SER A 13 -14.35 25.42 -7.03
N LEU A 14 -13.74 26.59 -6.85
CA LEU A 14 -13.31 27.48 -7.91
C LEU A 14 -11.79 27.51 -7.97
N GLN A 15 -11.24 27.45 -9.18
CA GLN A 15 -9.81 27.48 -9.42
C GLN A 15 -9.48 28.46 -10.55
N TYR A 16 -8.53 29.35 -10.29
CA TYR A 16 -7.96 30.22 -11.31
C TYR A 16 -6.46 30.42 -11.05
N SER A 17 -5.66 30.46 -12.11
CA SER A 17 -4.22 30.67 -12.04
C SER A 17 -3.78 31.81 -12.96
N SER A 18 -2.95 32.72 -12.45
CA SER A 18 -2.39 33.83 -13.21
C SER A 18 -1.10 34.32 -12.58
N ASN A 19 -0.27 35.01 -13.36
CA ASN A 19 0.94 35.67 -12.87
C ASN A 19 0.64 37.02 -12.20
N ASN A 20 -0.57 37.57 -12.42
CA ASN A 20 -1.03 38.85 -11.88
C ASN A 20 -2.10 38.64 -10.81
N ILE A 21 -1.80 39.12 -9.59
CA ILE A 21 -2.68 38.96 -8.41
C ILE A 21 -4.02 39.69 -8.57
N LEU A 22 -4.02 40.87 -9.20
CA LEU A 22 -5.23 41.67 -9.43
C LEU A 22 -6.19 40.95 -10.37
N ASN A 23 -5.66 40.21 -11.34
CA ASN A 23 -6.46 39.40 -12.25
C ASN A 23 -7.10 38.21 -11.51
N ILE A 24 -6.34 37.55 -10.62
CA ILE A 24 -6.88 36.49 -9.75
C ILE A 24 -8.01 37.03 -8.89
N GLU A 25 -7.78 38.18 -8.25
CA GLU A 25 -8.78 38.84 -7.40
C GLU A 25 -10.04 39.20 -8.19
N TYR A 26 -9.88 39.82 -9.37
CA TYR A 26 -10.99 40.21 -10.22
C TYR A 26 -11.84 39.01 -10.66
N ILE A 27 -11.21 37.98 -11.24
CA ILE A 27 -11.91 36.81 -11.79
C ILE A 27 -12.61 36.00 -10.71
N LEU A 28 -11.94 35.72 -9.59
CA LEU A 28 -12.54 34.95 -8.52
C LEU A 28 -13.69 35.72 -7.84
N ASN A 29 -13.53 37.02 -7.57
CA ASN A 29 -14.63 37.82 -7.00
C ASN A 29 -15.81 37.96 -7.97
N HIS A 30 -15.56 38.06 -9.28
CA HIS A 30 -16.61 38.04 -10.29
C HIS A 30 -17.43 36.75 -10.22
N ASP A 31 -16.78 35.59 -10.22
CA ASP A 31 -17.46 34.31 -10.18
C ASP A 31 -18.14 34.03 -8.83
N LEU A 32 -17.52 34.45 -7.72
CA LEU A 32 -18.13 34.39 -6.39
C LEU A 32 -19.43 35.22 -6.31
N LYS A 33 -19.48 36.41 -6.92
CA LYS A 33 -20.71 37.22 -7.02
C LYS A 33 -21.80 36.56 -7.87
N ILE A 34 -21.41 35.88 -8.95
CA ILE A 34 -22.34 35.10 -9.77
C ILE A 34 -22.92 33.94 -8.95
N LEU A 35 -22.07 33.21 -8.22
CA LEU A 35 -22.53 32.13 -7.34
C LEU A 35 -23.45 32.64 -6.23
N GLU A 36 -23.13 33.78 -5.63
CA GLU A 36 -23.99 34.42 -4.62
C GLU A 36 -25.37 34.73 -5.22
N SER A 37 -25.41 35.38 -6.40
CA SER A 37 -26.66 35.71 -7.09
C SER A 37 -27.47 34.46 -7.46
N TRP A 38 -26.77 33.41 -7.91
CA TRP A 38 -27.36 32.12 -8.22
C TRP A 38 -27.96 31.47 -6.96
N SER A 39 -27.23 31.47 -5.83
CA SER A 39 -27.70 30.88 -4.58
C SER A 39 -28.96 31.58 -4.06
N LYS A 40 -29.01 32.91 -4.12
CA LYS A 40 -30.20 33.71 -3.79
C LYS A 40 -31.39 33.34 -4.67
N LYS A 41 -31.18 33.20 -5.98
CA LYS A 41 -32.23 32.82 -6.94
C LYS A 41 -32.81 31.43 -6.63
N TRP A 42 -31.96 30.48 -6.24
CA TRP A 42 -32.36 29.10 -5.96
C TRP A 42 -32.65 28.82 -4.48
N LEU A 43 -32.66 29.87 -3.65
CA LEU A 43 -32.89 29.78 -2.20
C LEU A 43 -31.92 28.80 -1.50
N LEU A 44 -30.71 28.71 -2.02
CA LEU A 44 -29.61 27.96 -1.42
C LEU A 44 -28.75 28.91 -0.59
N LYS A 45 -28.28 28.43 0.56
CA LYS A 45 -27.39 29.19 1.43
C LYS A 45 -26.02 28.53 1.44
N PHE A 46 -24.99 29.26 1.03
CA PHE A 46 -23.64 28.77 1.19
C PHE A 46 -23.20 28.89 2.65
N ASN A 47 -22.25 28.03 3.04
CA ASN A 47 -21.63 28.14 4.34
C ASN A 47 -20.33 28.95 4.21
N SER A 48 -20.44 30.28 4.22
CA SER A 48 -19.30 31.20 4.12
C SER A 48 -18.17 30.85 5.11
N SER A 49 -18.52 30.43 6.32
CA SER A 49 -17.55 30.02 7.35
C SER A 49 -16.75 28.76 7.00
N LYS A 50 -17.30 27.85 6.18
CA LYS A 50 -16.60 26.67 5.66
C LYS A 50 -15.89 26.92 4.33
N THR A 51 -16.24 27.99 3.62
CA THR A 51 -15.57 28.41 2.39
C THR A 51 -14.19 28.97 2.73
N LYS A 52 -13.13 28.25 2.36
CA LYS A 52 -11.74 28.64 2.61
C LYS A 52 -10.97 28.76 1.30
N VAL A 53 -9.89 29.52 1.33
CA VAL A 53 -8.99 29.71 0.19
C VAL A 53 -7.64 29.09 0.48
N VAL A 54 -7.18 28.19 -0.40
CA VAL A 54 -5.78 27.74 -0.41
C VAL A 54 -5.05 28.43 -1.55
N PHE A 55 -4.06 29.24 -1.23
CA PHE A 55 -3.34 30.04 -2.21
C PHE A 55 -1.98 29.45 -2.57
N PHE A 56 -1.89 28.75 -3.69
CA PHE A 56 -0.66 28.09 -4.14
C PHE A 56 0.29 29.08 -4.83
N THR A 57 1.47 29.31 -4.24
CA THR A 57 2.52 30.15 -4.83
C THR A 57 3.92 29.64 -4.45
N LYS A 58 4.90 29.89 -5.33
CA LYS A 58 6.33 29.70 -5.04
C LYS A 58 7.06 31.03 -4.82
N LYS A 59 6.39 32.18 -5.01
CA LYS A 59 6.97 33.49 -4.75
C LYS A 59 6.97 33.74 -3.24
N HIS A 60 8.14 34.05 -2.67
CA HIS A 60 8.25 34.51 -1.29
C HIS A 60 7.53 35.86 -1.13
N ASN A 61 6.87 36.07 0.02
CA ASN A 61 6.17 37.31 0.38
C ASN A 61 5.13 37.79 -0.65
N SER A 62 4.36 36.86 -1.22
CA SER A 62 3.28 37.20 -2.14
C SER A 62 2.16 37.95 -1.40
N VAL A 63 1.74 39.11 -1.93
CA VAL A 63 0.48 39.75 -1.50
C VAL A 63 -0.68 38.79 -1.80
N LEU A 64 -1.53 38.55 -0.80
CA LEU A 64 -2.72 37.72 -0.93
C LEU A 64 -3.84 38.50 -1.63
N PRO A 65 -4.62 37.87 -2.53
CA PRO A 65 -5.77 38.53 -3.14
C PRO A 65 -6.87 38.76 -2.09
N LYS A 66 -7.63 39.85 -2.24
CA LYS A 66 -8.77 40.17 -1.37
C LYS A 66 -10.03 39.53 -1.95
N LEU A 67 -10.38 38.36 -1.45
CA LEU A 67 -11.55 37.61 -1.91
C LEU A 67 -12.71 37.78 -0.94
N PHE A 68 -13.90 38.02 -1.49
CA PHE A 68 -15.13 38.26 -0.73
C PHE A 68 -16.25 37.34 -1.21
N PHE A 69 -17.05 36.84 -0.28
CA PHE A 69 -18.19 35.98 -0.57
C PHE A 69 -19.30 36.20 0.46
N GLU A 70 -20.53 36.42 -0.01
CA GLU A 70 -21.68 36.75 0.84
C GLU A 70 -21.43 37.95 1.79
N GLY A 71 -20.60 38.91 1.35
CA GLY A 71 -20.22 40.09 2.14
C GLY A 71 -19.01 39.91 3.05
N ASP A 72 -18.60 38.67 3.33
CA ASP A 72 -17.47 38.37 4.21
C ASP A 72 -16.16 38.21 3.43
N ARG A 73 -15.04 38.59 4.05
CA ARG A 73 -13.71 38.29 3.50
C ARG A 73 -13.38 36.82 3.72
N LEU A 74 -13.02 36.12 2.66
CA LEU A 74 -12.65 34.70 2.75
C LEU A 74 -11.32 34.51 3.50
N GLU A 75 -11.30 33.51 4.37
CA GLU A 75 -10.12 33.12 5.13
C GLU A 75 -9.13 32.32 4.26
N PHE A 76 -7.86 32.69 4.34
CA PHE A 76 -6.76 31.96 3.72
C PHE A 76 -6.19 30.94 4.70
N VAL A 77 -6.13 29.69 4.30
CA VAL A 77 -5.62 28.59 5.12
C VAL A 77 -4.42 27.94 4.44
N SER A 78 -3.48 27.46 5.26
CA SER A 78 -2.30 26.74 4.77
C SER A 78 -2.65 25.33 4.30
N THR A 79 -3.65 24.71 4.89
CA THR A 79 -4.17 23.39 4.48
C THR A 79 -5.69 23.36 4.41
N HIS A 80 -6.22 22.58 3.47
CA HIS A 80 -7.66 22.40 3.32
C HIS A 80 -7.98 20.97 2.89
N ARG A 81 -9.03 20.40 3.50
CA ARG A 81 -9.53 19.07 3.14
C ARG A 81 -10.55 19.20 2.02
N HIS A 82 -10.27 18.60 0.88
CA HIS A 82 -11.17 18.56 -0.28
C HIS A 82 -11.35 17.12 -0.74
N LEU A 83 -12.59 16.61 -0.75
CA LEU A 83 -12.94 15.23 -1.15
C LEU A 83 -12.04 14.17 -0.49
N GLY A 84 -11.81 14.31 0.83
CA GLY A 84 -10.99 13.37 1.59
C GLY A 84 -9.46 13.53 1.44
N LEU A 85 -8.97 14.35 0.52
CA LEU A 85 -7.55 14.72 0.40
C LEU A 85 -7.25 15.99 1.19
N LEU A 86 -6.06 16.07 1.80
CA LEU A 86 -5.59 17.30 2.43
C LEU A 86 -4.59 17.99 1.50
N LEU A 87 -5.02 19.13 0.95
CA LEU A 87 -4.19 19.97 0.08
C LEU A 87 -3.42 20.96 0.94
N SER A 88 -2.10 20.99 0.79
CA SER A 88 -1.24 21.94 1.47
C SER A 88 -0.75 23.02 0.51
N GLN A 89 -0.66 24.26 0.99
CA GLN A 89 -0.17 25.43 0.26
C GLN A 89 1.21 25.20 -0.36
N ASN A 90 2.07 24.43 0.31
CA ASN A 90 3.42 24.12 -0.19
C ASN A 90 3.45 22.96 -1.21
N LEU A 91 2.28 22.37 -1.50
CA LEU A 91 2.06 21.20 -2.36
C LEU A 91 2.73 19.91 -1.85
N SER A 92 3.09 19.87 -0.57
CA SER A 92 3.57 18.65 0.10
C SER A 92 2.41 17.76 0.50
N TRP A 93 2.63 16.44 0.38
CA TRP A 93 1.71 15.41 0.84
C TRP A 93 2.00 14.93 2.27
N SER A 94 3.05 15.44 2.93
CA SER A 94 3.50 14.90 4.22
C SER A 94 2.43 14.99 5.31
N GLU A 95 1.73 16.13 5.44
CA GLU A 95 0.66 16.30 6.44
C GLU A 95 -0.54 15.39 6.17
N TYR A 96 -0.91 15.22 4.89
CA TYR A 96 -1.92 14.25 4.49
C TYR A 96 -1.51 12.82 4.86
N ILE A 97 -0.25 12.46 4.55
CA ILE A 97 0.29 11.12 4.80
C ILE A 97 0.36 10.84 6.31
N ASP A 98 0.78 11.80 7.12
CA ASP A 98 0.77 11.67 8.58
C ASP A 98 -0.66 11.47 9.12
N GLY A 99 -1.64 12.17 8.55
CA GLY A 99 -3.05 11.97 8.85
C GLY A 99 -3.54 10.55 8.58
N ILE A 100 -3.27 10.00 7.40
CA ILE A 100 -3.69 8.63 7.04
C ILE A 100 -2.91 7.56 7.82
N VAL A 101 -1.62 7.77 8.11
CA VAL A 101 -0.79 6.88 8.92
C VAL A 101 -1.33 6.82 10.35
N ASN A 102 -1.64 7.97 10.95
CA ASN A 102 -2.22 8.05 12.29
C ASN A 102 -3.58 7.34 12.35
N SER A 103 -4.44 7.55 11.35
CA SER A 103 -5.72 6.86 11.23
C SER A 103 -5.55 5.34 11.11
N ALA A 104 -4.59 4.89 10.31
CA ALA A 104 -4.30 3.48 10.12
C ALA A 104 -3.71 2.82 11.38
N TYR A 105 -2.85 3.51 12.13
CA TYR A 105 -2.33 3.00 13.41
C TYR A 105 -3.42 2.81 14.47
N LYS A 106 -4.43 3.70 14.53
CA LYS A 106 -5.60 3.51 15.40
C LYS A 106 -6.33 2.19 15.07
N LYS A 107 -6.57 1.93 13.78
CA LYS A 107 -7.19 0.66 13.32
C LYS A 107 -6.29 -0.55 13.58
N LEU A 108 -4.97 -0.40 13.43
CA LEU A 108 -3.99 -1.44 13.74
C LEU A 108 -4.00 -1.81 15.24
N GLY A 109 -4.29 -0.86 16.12
CA GLY A 109 -4.55 -1.12 17.54
C GLY A 109 -5.67 -2.14 17.77
N LEU A 110 -6.76 -2.07 17.00
CA LEU A 110 -7.84 -3.07 17.05
C LEU A 110 -7.36 -4.42 16.53
N LEU A 111 -6.64 -4.45 15.41
CA LEU A 111 -6.06 -5.69 14.86
C LEU A 111 -5.14 -6.38 15.88
N LYS A 112 -4.34 -5.60 16.62
CA LYS A 112 -3.46 -6.10 17.69
C LYS A 112 -4.23 -6.75 18.84
N LYS A 113 -5.41 -6.26 19.19
CA LYS A 113 -6.29 -6.89 20.20
C LYS A 113 -6.90 -8.19 19.67
N LEU A 114 -7.34 -8.20 18.41
CA LEU A 114 -7.96 -9.36 17.78
C LEU A 114 -6.99 -10.51 17.49
N LYS A 115 -5.68 -10.26 17.47
CA LYS A 115 -4.66 -11.28 17.15
C LYS A 115 -4.67 -12.51 18.07
N TYR A 116 -5.20 -12.37 19.29
CA TYR A 116 -5.33 -13.44 20.27
C TYR A 116 -6.60 -14.29 20.08
N LYS A 117 -7.59 -13.77 19.35
CA LYS A 117 -8.88 -14.43 19.10
C LYS A 117 -9.00 -14.99 17.68
N LEU A 118 -8.32 -14.38 16.72
CA LEU A 118 -8.46 -14.69 15.30
C LEU A 118 -7.25 -15.43 14.74
N GLY A 119 -7.54 -16.33 13.79
CA GLY A 119 -6.53 -16.98 12.96
C GLY A 119 -5.87 -16.02 11.96
N ARG A 120 -4.74 -16.46 11.41
CA ARG A 120 -3.91 -15.69 10.48
C ARG A 120 -4.69 -15.16 9.27
N GLU A 121 -5.52 -15.99 8.63
CA GLU A 121 -6.29 -15.58 7.45
C GLU A 121 -7.30 -14.47 7.77
N HIS A 122 -8.00 -14.58 8.90
CA HIS A 122 -8.98 -13.58 9.34
C HIS A 122 -8.31 -12.24 9.62
N LEU A 123 -7.15 -12.25 10.29
CA LEU A 123 -6.37 -11.02 10.52
C LEU A 123 -5.89 -10.41 9.20
N SER A 124 -5.45 -11.23 8.25
CA SER A 124 -5.03 -10.78 6.92
C SER A 124 -6.19 -10.13 6.16
N LYS A 125 -7.38 -10.77 6.18
CA LYS A 125 -8.60 -10.21 5.60
C LYS A 125 -8.97 -8.87 6.23
N LEU A 126 -8.93 -8.75 7.56
CA LEU A 126 -9.22 -7.50 8.27
C LEU A 126 -8.26 -6.36 7.88
N TYR A 127 -6.97 -6.65 7.75
CA TYR A 127 -6.01 -5.66 7.26
C TYR A 127 -6.37 -5.20 5.84
N ILE A 128 -6.58 -6.15 4.93
CA ILE A 128 -6.89 -5.91 3.52
C ILE A 128 -8.18 -5.11 3.34
N SER A 129 -9.21 -5.36 4.14
CA SER A 129 -10.53 -4.75 3.98
C SER A 129 -10.70 -3.43 4.74
N PHE A 130 -10.06 -3.25 5.90
CA PHE A 130 -10.33 -2.08 6.76
C PHE A 130 -9.17 -1.09 6.90
N ILE A 131 -7.92 -1.57 6.80
CA ILE A 131 -6.73 -0.75 7.04
C ILE A 131 -6.12 -0.32 5.71
N ARG A 132 -5.82 -1.26 4.83
CA ARG A 132 -5.16 -0.99 3.54
C ARG A 132 -5.89 0.05 2.68
N PRO A 133 -7.24 0.06 2.56
CA PRO A 133 -7.93 1.08 1.78
C PRO A 133 -7.70 2.51 2.29
N THR A 134 -7.46 2.68 3.60
CA THR A 134 -7.12 4.00 4.17
C THR A 134 -5.74 4.48 3.72
N LEU A 135 -4.81 3.55 3.50
CA LEU A 135 -3.46 3.84 3.03
C LEU A 135 -3.41 4.07 1.51
N GLU A 136 -4.43 3.66 0.77
CA GLU A 136 -4.45 3.68 -0.71
C GLU A 136 -5.44 4.70 -1.29
N TYR A 137 -6.26 5.33 -0.45
CA TYR A 137 -7.24 6.30 -0.91
C TYR A 137 -6.58 7.43 -1.70
N ALA A 138 -7.05 7.62 -2.95
CA ALA A 138 -6.54 8.60 -3.91
C ALA A 138 -5.03 8.52 -4.18
N SER A 139 -4.42 7.33 -4.04
CA SER A 139 -2.96 7.16 -4.12
C SER A 139 -2.33 7.61 -5.42
N ILE A 140 -3.07 7.58 -6.53
CA ILE A 140 -2.58 8.07 -7.82
C ILE A 140 -2.23 9.56 -7.79
N VAL A 141 -2.91 10.36 -6.94
CA VAL A 141 -2.72 11.81 -6.87
C VAL A 141 -1.46 12.15 -6.07
N TRP A 142 -1.25 11.46 -4.95
CA TRP A 142 -0.16 11.75 -4.02
C TRP A 142 1.03 10.79 -4.13
N ASP A 143 1.07 9.86 -5.09
CA ASP A 143 2.19 8.93 -5.30
C ASP A 143 3.55 9.65 -5.49
N GLY A 144 3.52 10.92 -5.91
CA GLY A 144 4.67 11.83 -5.95
C GLY A 144 5.23 12.27 -4.59
N CYS A 145 4.76 11.67 -3.49
CA CYS A 145 5.25 11.91 -2.14
C CYS A 145 6.75 11.59 -1.97
N SER A 146 7.32 12.04 -0.85
CA SER A 146 8.72 11.79 -0.53
C SER A 146 8.98 10.30 -0.25
N VAL A 147 10.24 9.86 -0.42
CA VAL A 147 10.65 8.49 -0.04
C VAL A 147 10.36 8.24 1.44
N HIS A 148 10.62 9.23 2.29
CA HIS A 148 10.34 9.18 3.71
C HIS A 148 8.85 8.95 4.01
N ASP A 149 7.95 9.65 3.32
CA ASP A 149 6.51 9.48 3.51
C ASP A 149 6.02 8.13 2.95
N ALA A 150 6.57 7.68 1.84
CA ALA A 150 6.33 6.33 1.32
C ALA A 150 6.74 5.25 2.32
N ASP A 151 7.85 5.44 3.03
CA ASP A 151 8.35 4.50 4.04
C ASP A 151 7.52 4.52 5.33
N LYS A 152 6.96 5.68 5.73
CA LYS A 152 5.97 5.75 6.82
C LYS A 152 4.78 4.84 6.55
N LEU A 153 4.24 4.91 5.33
CA LEU A 153 3.12 4.05 4.92
C LEU A 153 3.51 2.57 4.98
N GLU A 154 4.69 2.23 4.46
CA GLU A 154 5.17 0.85 4.46
C GLU A 154 5.37 0.30 5.88
N LYS A 155 5.84 1.13 6.82
CA LYS A 155 5.95 0.75 8.24
C LYS A 155 4.60 0.31 8.81
N VAL A 156 3.50 0.96 8.46
CA VAL A 156 2.14 0.53 8.90
C VAL A 156 1.83 -0.87 8.37
N GLN A 157 2.05 -1.13 7.09
CA GLN A 157 1.83 -2.44 6.48
C GLN A 157 2.71 -3.52 7.14
N LEU A 158 3.99 -3.23 7.37
CA LEU A 158 4.92 -4.16 8.03
C LEU A 158 4.52 -4.43 9.50
N CYS A 159 4.01 -3.44 10.22
CA CYS A 159 3.44 -3.66 11.55
C CYS A 159 2.23 -4.60 11.50
N ALA A 160 1.32 -4.41 10.54
CA ALA A 160 0.18 -5.29 10.36
C ALA A 160 0.61 -6.71 9.97
N ALA A 161 1.58 -6.85 9.07
CA ALA A 161 2.14 -8.13 8.66
C ALA A 161 2.73 -8.89 9.85
N ARG A 162 3.48 -8.21 10.74
CA ARG A 162 4.00 -8.81 11.98
C ARG A 162 2.89 -9.28 12.92
N ILE A 163 1.78 -8.54 13.02
CA ILE A 163 0.62 -8.97 13.81
C ILE A 163 0.01 -10.24 13.20
N VAL A 164 -0.11 -10.30 11.87
CA VAL A 164 -0.69 -11.43 11.13
C VAL A 164 0.21 -12.67 11.21
N THR A 165 1.52 -12.55 11.01
CA THR A 165 2.45 -13.70 11.00
C THR A 165 2.91 -14.11 12.39
N GLY A 166 2.95 -13.17 13.35
CA GLY A 166 3.55 -13.38 14.67
C GLY A 166 5.08 -13.33 14.65
N LEU A 167 5.69 -12.91 13.53
CA LEU A 167 7.14 -12.78 13.41
C LEU A 167 7.67 -11.58 14.22
N PRO A 168 8.86 -11.73 14.84
CA PRO A 168 9.45 -10.68 15.66
C PRO A 168 9.99 -9.50 14.83
N ILE A 169 10.34 -8.41 15.51
CA ILE A 169 10.73 -7.15 14.86
C ILE A 169 12.00 -7.27 14.00
N PHE A 170 12.96 -8.08 14.45
CA PHE A 170 14.26 -8.29 13.81
C PHE A 170 14.21 -9.17 12.55
N VAL A 171 13.07 -9.80 12.26
CA VAL A 171 12.92 -10.56 11.02
C VAL A 171 12.84 -9.59 9.83
N PRO A 172 13.56 -9.89 8.72
CA PRO A 172 13.59 -9.02 7.55
C PRO A 172 12.20 -8.82 6.93
N ARG A 173 12.00 -7.69 6.25
CA ARG A 173 10.72 -7.35 5.62
C ARG A 173 10.34 -8.36 4.53
N GLU A 174 11.32 -8.93 3.84
CA GLU A 174 11.14 -9.91 2.76
C GLU A 174 10.42 -11.16 3.28
N ALA A 175 10.78 -11.64 4.47
CA ALA A 175 10.09 -12.76 5.13
C ALA A 175 8.63 -12.44 5.45
N LEU A 176 8.31 -11.20 5.86
CA LEU A 176 6.93 -10.78 6.11
C LEU A 176 6.08 -10.80 4.84
N TYR A 177 6.63 -10.36 3.70
CA TYR A 177 5.90 -10.42 2.42
C TYR A 177 5.80 -11.85 1.89
N LEU A 178 6.82 -12.69 2.08
CA LEU A 178 6.77 -14.11 1.72
C LEU A 178 5.62 -14.81 2.44
N GLU A 179 5.50 -14.59 3.75
CA GLU A 179 4.46 -15.20 4.56
C GLU A 179 3.09 -14.58 4.28
N THR A 180 2.97 -13.27 4.11
CA THR A 180 1.64 -12.66 3.90
C THR A 180 1.14 -12.74 2.45
N GLY A 181 2.05 -12.85 1.48
CA GLY A 181 1.74 -12.68 0.06
C GLY A 181 1.26 -11.28 -0.28
N TRP A 182 1.58 -10.28 0.55
CA TRP A 182 1.15 -8.90 0.31
C TRP A 182 2.09 -8.20 -0.65
N GLU A 183 1.52 -7.39 -1.53
CA GLU A 183 2.28 -6.44 -2.35
C GLU A 183 2.73 -5.24 -1.51
N ILE A 184 3.97 -4.80 -1.75
CA ILE A 184 4.54 -3.57 -1.20
C ILE A 184 3.65 -2.39 -1.60
N LEU A 185 3.33 -1.47 -0.68
CA LEU A 185 2.39 -0.37 -0.95
C LEU A 185 2.87 0.51 -2.09
N ARG A 186 4.18 0.75 -2.20
CA ARG A 186 4.78 1.50 -3.33
C ARG A 186 4.44 0.85 -4.68
N THR A 187 4.58 -0.47 -4.78
CA THR A 187 4.25 -1.23 -5.99
C THR A 187 2.75 -1.14 -6.29
N ARG A 188 1.90 -1.19 -5.27
CA ARG A 188 0.44 -1.04 -5.44
C ARG A 188 0.05 0.32 -5.99
N ARG A 189 0.66 1.41 -5.52
CA ARG A 189 0.43 2.76 -6.07
C ARG A 189 0.90 2.88 -7.51
N TYR A 190 2.07 2.33 -7.81
CA TYR A 190 2.58 2.24 -9.18
C TYR A 190 1.58 1.51 -10.09
N ILE A 191 1.10 0.33 -9.69
CA ILE A 191 0.12 -0.45 -10.46
C ILE A 191 -1.19 0.34 -10.64
N ALA A 192 -1.70 0.98 -9.59
CA ALA A 192 -2.92 1.80 -9.68
C ALA A 192 -2.77 2.94 -10.70
N LYS A 193 -1.63 3.65 -10.65
CA LYS A 193 -1.30 4.72 -11.60
C LYS A 193 -1.17 4.20 -13.04
N MET A 194 -0.49 3.07 -13.22
CA MET A 194 -0.33 2.43 -14.54
C MET A 194 -1.66 1.93 -15.11
N LYS A 195 -2.56 1.38 -14.27
CA LYS A 195 -3.93 1.05 -14.66
C LYS A 195 -4.73 2.28 -15.10
N THR A 196 -4.56 3.42 -14.43
CA THR A 196 -5.18 4.67 -14.86
C THR A 196 -4.62 5.13 -16.20
N MET A 197 -3.30 5.04 -16.42
CA MET A 197 -2.68 5.34 -17.73
C MET A 197 -3.16 4.42 -18.84
N PHE A 198 -3.39 3.14 -18.54
CA PHE A 198 -4.02 2.22 -19.49
C PHE A 198 -5.40 2.71 -19.92
N LYS A 199 -6.23 3.16 -18.97
CA LYS A 199 -7.55 3.71 -19.26
C LYS A 199 -7.50 4.99 -20.09
N PHE A 200 -6.51 5.86 -19.85
CA PHE A 200 -6.23 7.02 -20.71
C PHE A 200 -5.88 6.60 -22.14
N ASN A 201 -4.97 5.64 -22.29
CA ASN A 201 -4.54 5.16 -23.60
C ASN A 201 -5.70 4.52 -24.41
N MET A 202 -6.65 3.88 -23.72
CA MET A 202 -7.85 3.28 -24.32
C MET A 202 -8.97 4.29 -24.59
N GLY A 203 -8.82 5.57 -24.23
CA GLY A 203 -9.90 6.57 -24.36
C GLY A 203 -11.14 6.26 -23.51
N SER A 204 -10.98 5.50 -22.43
CA SER A 204 -12.09 5.00 -21.59
C SER A 204 -12.44 5.92 -20.40
N LEU A 205 -11.84 7.10 -20.36
CA LEU A 205 -12.07 8.11 -19.32
C LEU A 205 -12.80 9.31 -19.94
N PRO A 206 -13.55 10.08 -19.12
CA PRO A 206 -14.17 11.32 -19.59
C PRO A 206 -13.19 12.28 -20.26
N ASP A 207 -13.64 12.99 -21.28
CA ASP A 207 -12.80 13.89 -22.11
C ASP A 207 -12.00 14.88 -21.27
N TYR A 208 -12.63 15.51 -20.28
CA TYR A 208 -11.96 16.47 -19.39
C TYR A 208 -10.76 15.89 -18.62
N LEU A 209 -10.69 14.56 -18.44
CA LEU A 209 -9.52 13.90 -17.89
C LEU A 209 -8.52 13.58 -19.00
N CYS A 210 -8.98 13.10 -20.15
CA CYS A 210 -8.13 12.79 -21.30
C CYS A 210 -7.34 14.02 -21.75
N ASP A 211 -7.96 15.20 -21.72
CA ASP A 211 -7.36 16.50 -22.04
C ASP A 211 -6.19 16.89 -21.09
N ILE A 212 -6.12 16.28 -19.90
CA ILE A 212 -5.03 16.53 -18.95
C ILE A 212 -3.73 15.82 -19.39
N ILE A 213 -3.86 14.70 -20.10
CA ILE A 213 -2.71 13.90 -20.55
C ILE A 213 -2.20 14.45 -21.88
N PRO A 214 -0.87 14.66 -22.05
CA PRO A 214 -0.31 15.11 -23.31
C PRO A 214 -0.63 14.18 -24.48
N ASN A 215 -0.77 14.74 -25.67
CA ASN A 215 -0.94 13.96 -26.89
C ASN A 215 0.24 13.01 -27.15
N LYS A 216 -0.04 11.92 -27.86
CA LYS A 216 0.98 11.04 -28.43
C LYS A 216 1.79 11.77 -29.50
N ARG A 217 3.04 11.34 -29.71
CA ARG A 217 3.94 11.99 -30.67
C ARG A 217 3.45 11.88 -32.12
N GLU A 218 2.75 10.79 -32.45
CA GLU A 218 2.11 10.60 -33.76
C GLU A 218 1.09 11.70 -34.11
N ASN A 219 0.42 12.28 -33.12
CA ASN A 219 -0.56 13.36 -33.34
C ASN A 219 0.11 14.73 -33.59
N ILE A 220 1.42 14.84 -33.40
CA ILE A 220 2.18 16.10 -33.50
C ILE A 220 3.12 16.08 -34.71
N SER A 221 3.72 14.95 -35.02
CA SER A 221 4.71 14.80 -36.10
C SER A 221 4.24 13.81 -37.15
N ARG A 222 4.30 14.21 -38.42
CA ARG A 222 3.99 13.34 -39.58
C ARG A 222 5.09 12.30 -39.87
N TYR A 223 6.24 12.38 -39.20
CA TYR A 223 7.36 11.47 -39.42
C TYR A 223 7.22 10.18 -38.60
N ASN A 224 7.40 9.02 -39.25
CA ASN A 224 7.43 7.72 -38.59
C ASN A 224 8.71 7.55 -37.76
N THR A 225 8.70 8.07 -36.54
CA THR A 225 9.77 7.87 -35.56
C THR A 225 9.54 6.59 -34.77
N ARG A 226 10.63 5.95 -34.28
CA ARG A 226 10.58 4.72 -33.47
C ARG A 226 9.73 4.81 -32.19
N ASN A 227 9.38 6.03 -31.75
CA ASN A 227 8.67 6.33 -30.51
C ASN A 227 7.31 7.03 -30.74
N LYS A 228 6.71 6.90 -31.93
CA LYS A 228 5.49 7.64 -32.30
C LYS A 228 4.28 7.37 -31.38
N ASP A 229 4.22 6.16 -30.84
CA ASP A 229 3.20 5.61 -29.94
C ASP A 229 3.39 6.05 -28.48
N GLN A 230 4.47 6.77 -28.16
CA GLN A 230 4.73 7.32 -26.84
C GLN A 230 4.01 8.66 -26.63
N PHE A 231 3.62 8.91 -25.38
CA PHE A 231 3.11 10.23 -24.97
C PHE A 231 4.24 11.25 -24.95
N ASN A 232 3.92 12.51 -25.27
CA ASN A 232 4.88 13.59 -25.13
C ASN A 232 5.15 13.88 -23.64
N VAL A 233 6.42 13.96 -23.25
CA VAL A 233 6.79 14.18 -21.85
C VAL A 233 6.69 15.68 -21.55
N PRO A 234 5.88 16.11 -20.55
CA PRO A 234 5.80 17.52 -20.18
C PRO A 234 7.16 18.07 -19.74
N LYS A 235 7.53 19.26 -20.23
CA LYS A 235 8.72 19.96 -19.76
C LYS A 235 8.51 20.41 -18.31
N CYS A 236 9.32 19.89 -17.40
CA CYS A 236 9.21 20.17 -15.97
C CYS A 236 10.43 20.95 -15.49
N ARG A 237 10.25 22.22 -15.09
CA ARG A 237 11.32 23.01 -14.46
C ARG A 237 11.55 22.61 -13.00
N LEU A 238 10.48 22.28 -12.29
CA LEU A 238 10.51 21.99 -10.86
C LEU A 238 10.39 20.48 -10.62
N ASP A 239 11.17 19.98 -9.67
CA ASP A 239 11.12 18.57 -9.27
C ASP A 239 9.75 18.20 -8.68
N LEU A 240 9.09 19.16 -8.02
CA LEU A 240 7.71 19.06 -7.57
C LEU A 240 6.73 18.74 -8.71
N LEU A 241 6.85 19.42 -9.85
CA LEU A 241 6.01 19.17 -11.02
C LEU A 241 6.39 17.83 -11.66
N LYS A 242 7.69 17.52 -11.75
CA LYS A 242 8.18 16.25 -12.28
C LYS A 242 7.63 15.03 -11.52
N LYS A 243 7.44 15.18 -10.21
CA LYS A 243 6.87 14.15 -9.32
C LYS A 243 5.34 14.14 -9.28
N SER A 244 4.66 15.16 -9.80
CA SER A 244 3.20 15.15 -9.86
C SER A 244 2.69 14.08 -10.83
N PHE A 245 1.39 13.77 -10.75
CA PHE A 245 0.79 12.67 -11.48
C PHE A 245 1.13 12.66 -12.97
N VAL A 246 0.86 13.75 -13.71
CA VAL A 246 0.94 13.75 -15.17
C VAL A 246 2.36 13.46 -15.69
N PRO A 247 3.40 14.24 -15.31
CA PRO A 247 4.74 14.01 -15.88
C PRO A 247 5.33 12.68 -15.40
N ASN A 248 5.05 12.30 -14.15
CA ASN A 248 5.56 11.06 -13.60
C ASN A 248 4.90 9.83 -14.25
N ALA A 249 3.58 9.84 -14.42
CA ALA A 249 2.83 8.75 -15.02
C ALA A 249 3.16 8.59 -16.51
N VAL A 250 3.28 9.68 -17.26
CA VAL A 250 3.71 9.67 -18.68
C VAL A 250 5.11 9.07 -18.83
N ASN A 251 6.07 9.51 -18.01
CA ASN A 251 7.44 8.96 -18.05
C ASN A 251 7.44 7.45 -17.77
N GLN A 252 6.76 7.03 -16.70
CA GLN A 252 6.70 5.61 -16.33
C GLN A 252 5.95 4.76 -17.35
N TRP A 253 4.90 5.29 -17.96
CA TRP A 253 4.18 4.63 -19.05
C TRP A 253 5.08 4.42 -20.25
N ASN A 254 5.81 5.45 -20.68
CA ASN A 254 6.72 5.36 -21.83
C ASN A 254 7.90 4.38 -21.58
N SER A 255 8.25 4.12 -20.32
CA SER A 255 9.24 3.11 -19.94
C SER A 255 8.71 1.67 -19.95
N LEU A 256 7.41 1.45 -20.13
CA LEU A 256 6.84 0.11 -20.26
C LEU A 256 7.24 -0.53 -21.60
N ASN A 257 7.35 -1.86 -21.60
CA ASN A 257 7.56 -2.61 -22.83
C ASN A 257 6.40 -2.41 -23.81
N ILE A 258 6.66 -2.67 -25.11
CA ILE A 258 5.66 -2.44 -26.16
C ILE A 258 4.40 -3.30 -25.93
N GLU A 259 4.57 -4.55 -25.53
CA GLU A 259 3.48 -5.50 -25.26
C GLU A 259 2.51 -5.00 -24.19
N ALA A 260 3.01 -4.39 -23.11
CA ALA A 260 2.15 -3.79 -22.10
C ALA A 260 1.39 -2.58 -22.67
N ARG A 261 2.06 -1.71 -23.44
CA ARG A 261 1.44 -0.50 -23.98
C ARG A 261 0.40 -0.79 -25.06
N THR A 262 0.55 -1.89 -25.80
CA THR A 262 -0.37 -2.33 -26.86
C THR A 262 -1.38 -3.37 -26.39
N ALA A 263 -1.40 -3.72 -25.11
CA ALA A 263 -2.36 -4.66 -24.56
C ALA A 263 -3.81 -4.20 -24.85
N THR A 264 -4.65 -5.12 -25.31
CA THR A 264 -6.03 -4.82 -25.74
C THR A 264 -7.05 -4.82 -24.59
N SER A 265 -6.67 -5.36 -23.43
CA SER A 265 -7.53 -5.39 -22.24
C SER A 265 -6.74 -5.15 -20.97
N ILE A 266 -7.42 -4.68 -19.93
CA ILE A 266 -6.81 -4.45 -18.61
C ILE A 266 -6.22 -5.75 -18.04
N ASN A 267 -6.81 -6.90 -18.33
CA ASN A 267 -6.33 -8.19 -17.84
C ASN A 267 -5.01 -8.59 -18.50
N LEU A 268 -4.88 -8.38 -19.82
CA LEU A 268 -3.63 -8.59 -20.54
C LEU A 268 -2.56 -7.62 -20.06
N PHE A 269 -2.92 -6.33 -19.91
CA PHE A 269 -2.03 -5.32 -19.36
C PHE A 269 -1.48 -5.71 -17.99
N CYS A 270 -2.35 -6.17 -17.08
CA CYS A 270 -1.96 -6.58 -15.73
C CYS A 270 -1.00 -7.78 -15.71
N LYS A 271 -0.89 -8.56 -16.79
CA LYS A 271 0.11 -9.65 -16.85
C LYS A 271 1.55 -9.12 -16.88
N HIS A 272 1.75 -7.90 -17.38
CA HIS A 272 3.06 -7.22 -17.45
C HIS A 272 3.38 -6.39 -16.20
N MET A 273 2.43 -6.27 -15.26
CA MET A 273 2.68 -5.59 -13.99
C MET A 273 3.39 -6.52 -13.01
N PRO A 274 4.15 -5.97 -12.03
CA PRO A 274 4.78 -6.78 -10.99
C PRO A 274 3.77 -7.69 -10.28
N LYS A 275 4.10 -8.97 -10.15
CA LYS A 275 3.29 -9.97 -9.45
C LYS A 275 3.96 -10.39 -8.16
N VAL A 276 3.14 -10.75 -7.17
CA VAL A 276 3.61 -11.34 -5.91
C VAL A 276 3.21 -12.80 -5.86
N THR A 277 4.16 -13.64 -5.47
CA THR A 277 3.91 -15.05 -5.19
C THR A 277 3.07 -15.18 -3.94
N LYS A 278 1.92 -15.84 -4.03
CA LYS A 278 1.08 -16.09 -2.87
C LYS A 278 1.68 -17.24 -2.04
N PRO A 279 1.68 -17.14 -0.71
CA PRO A 279 2.08 -18.24 0.15
C PRO A 279 1.12 -19.42 -0.05
N PRO A 280 1.59 -20.66 0.15
CA PRO A 280 0.70 -21.81 0.17
C PRO A 280 -0.38 -21.67 1.24
N ILE A 281 -1.61 -22.06 0.93
CA ILE A 281 -2.78 -21.88 1.82
C ILE A 281 -2.57 -22.58 3.16
N TYR A 282 -1.90 -23.73 3.16
CA TYR A 282 -1.59 -24.49 4.37
C TYR A 282 -0.62 -23.77 5.33
N PHE A 283 0.03 -22.68 4.94
CA PHE A 283 0.80 -21.83 5.87
C PHE A 283 -0.07 -21.18 6.95
N SER A 284 -1.38 -21.06 6.71
CA SER A 284 -2.34 -20.54 7.68
C SER A 284 -3.12 -21.64 8.41
N PHE A 285 -2.78 -22.92 8.17
CA PHE A 285 -3.47 -24.06 8.75
C PHE A 285 -3.19 -24.20 10.26
N GLY A 286 -4.19 -24.71 10.97
CA GLY A 286 -4.11 -25.12 12.37
C GLY A 286 -4.38 -24.00 13.39
N LYS A 287 -4.08 -24.29 14.66
CA LYS A 287 -4.34 -23.37 15.78
C LYS A 287 -3.41 -22.16 15.70
N ARG A 288 -3.88 -21.01 16.19
CA ARG A 288 -3.13 -19.74 16.08
C ARG A 288 -1.75 -19.79 16.75
N CYS A 289 -1.67 -20.32 17.96
CA CYS A 289 -0.43 -20.40 18.74
C CYS A 289 0.64 -21.26 18.02
N THR A 290 0.30 -22.49 17.65
CA THR A 290 1.18 -23.41 16.92
C THR A 290 1.54 -22.89 15.54
N ASN A 291 0.58 -22.28 14.83
CA ASN A 291 0.83 -21.65 13.53
C ASN A 291 1.90 -20.55 13.61
N ILE A 292 1.88 -19.72 14.66
CA ILE A 292 2.90 -18.69 14.89
C ILE A 292 4.27 -19.35 15.14
N ILE A 293 4.34 -20.37 16.00
CA ILE A 293 5.60 -21.06 16.31
C ILE A 293 6.17 -21.71 15.04
N HIS A 294 5.34 -22.42 14.28
CA HIS A 294 5.72 -23.04 13.02
C HIS A 294 6.22 -22.01 12.00
N THR A 295 5.57 -20.85 11.91
CA THR A 295 6.02 -19.71 11.09
C THR A 295 7.38 -19.19 11.57
N LYS A 296 7.61 -19.09 12.89
CA LYS A 296 8.90 -18.65 13.43
C LYS A 296 10.03 -19.67 13.22
N LEU A 297 9.70 -20.97 13.25
CA LEU A 297 10.64 -22.04 12.92
C LEU A 297 11.04 -21.97 11.45
N ARG A 298 10.10 -21.74 10.51
CA ARG A 298 10.42 -21.50 9.08
C ARG A 298 11.46 -20.39 8.89
N HIS A 299 11.35 -19.34 9.69
CA HIS A 299 12.23 -18.17 9.61
C HIS A 299 13.40 -18.18 10.59
N ASN A 300 13.69 -19.33 11.21
CA ASN A 300 14.85 -19.51 12.09
C ASN A 300 14.95 -18.37 13.12
N CYS A 301 13.87 -18.14 13.88
CA CYS A 301 13.77 -16.98 14.78
C CYS A 301 13.16 -17.28 16.16
N VAL A 302 13.22 -18.55 16.60
CA VAL A 302 12.62 -18.97 17.88
C VAL A 302 13.48 -19.93 18.70
N LEU A 303 14.40 -20.68 18.10
CA LEU A 303 15.25 -21.64 18.81
C LEU A 303 16.53 -20.97 19.34
N ASN A 304 17.17 -21.57 20.35
CA ASN A 304 18.29 -20.93 21.02
C ASN A 304 19.47 -20.63 20.07
N TYR A 305 19.79 -21.54 19.14
CA TYR A 305 20.83 -21.28 18.13
C TYR A 305 20.55 -20.00 17.33
N ASP A 306 19.31 -19.85 16.86
CA ASP A 306 18.88 -18.72 16.04
C ASP A 306 18.86 -17.40 16.80
N LEU A 307 18.44 -17.45 18.07
CA LEU A 307 18.40 -16.29 18.96
C LEU A 307 19.81 -15.87 19.35
N CYS A 308 20.71 -16.83 19.60
CA CYS A 308 22.11 -16.59 19.91
C CYS A 308 22.84 -15.95 18.73
N LYS A 309 22.61 -16.44 17.50
CA LYS A 309 23.17 -15.85 16.27
C LYS A 309 22.77 -14.38 16.06
N ARG A 310 21.70 -13.94 16.72
CA ARG A 310 21.18 -12.57 16.68
C ARG A 310 21.47 -11.77 17.95
N ASN A 311 22.33 -12.27 18.84
CA ASN A 311 22.68 -11.66 20.11
C ASN A 311 21.47 -11.36 21.03
N ILE A 312 20.41 -12.16 20.92
CA ILE A 312 19.22 -12.04 21.80
C ILE A 312 19.43 -12.81 23.09
N ILE A 313 20.15 -13.94 23.01
CA ILE A 313 20.56 -14.76 24.14
C ILE A 313 22.04 -15.12 24.00
N ASN A 314 22.67 -15.56 25.09
CA ASN A 314 24.10 -15.86 25.11
C ASN A 314 24.43 -17.35 24.89
N ASN A 315 23.42 -18.23 24.98
CA ASN A 315 23.64 -19.67 24.96
C ASN A 315 22.82 -20.32 23.83
N PRO A 316 23.45 -20.95 22.82
CA PRO A 316 22.76 -21.61 21.72
C PRO A 316 22.27 -23.02 22.07
N LEU A 317 22.59 -23.53 23.26
CA LEU A 317 22.35 -24.92 23.63
C LEU A 317 20.89 -25.17 24.03
N CYS A 318 20.41 -26.34 23.65
CA CYS A 318 19.19 -26.96 24.15
C CYS A 318 19.43 -27.47 25.57
N LEU A 319 18.36 -27.67 26.33
CA LEU A 319 18.41 -28.26 27.67
C LEU A 319 18.94 -29.71 27.70
N CYS A 320 19.15 -30.35 26.53
CA CYS A 320 19.81 -31.65 26.44
C CYS A 320 21.33 -31.55 26.24
N GLY A 321 21.90 -30.34 26.19
CA GLY A 321 23.34 -30.08 26.06
C GLY A 321 23.85 -29.92 24.63
N LYS A 322 23.02 -30.16 23.60
CA LYS A 322 23.38 -29.94 22.18
C LYS A 322 22.88 -28.60 21.67
N THR A 323 23.47 -28.07 20.60
CA THR A 323 23.00 -26.86 19.90
C THR A 323 21.52 -26.99 19.49
N GLU A 324 20.69 -26.00 19.85
CA GLU A 324 19.26 -26.01 19.54
C GLU A 324 18.98 -25.34 18.19
N ASP A 325 19.27 -26.05 17.10
CA ASP A 325 18.82 -25.69 15.76
C ASP A 325 17.55 -26.47 15.36
N VAL A 326 17.00 -26.16 14.18
CA VAL A 326 15.75 -26.76 13.71
C VAL A 326 15.89 -28.26 13.48
N TYR A 327 17.03 -28.71 12.96
CA TYR A 327 17.30 -30.13 12.77
C TYR A 327 17.33 -30.86 14.12
N HIS A 328 18.03 -30.30 15.10
CA HIS A 328 18.08 -30.84 16.45
C HIS A 328 16.69 -30.93 17.07
N PHE A 329 15.89 -29.87 16.96
CA PHE A 329 14.54 -29.81 17.49
C PHE A 329 13.67 -30.93 16.92
N PHE A 330 13.62 -31.10 15.60
CA PHE A 330 12.73 -32.09 14.95
C PHE A 330 13.26 -33.52 14.94
N PHE A 331 14.57 -33.74 14.85
CA PHE A 331 15.11 -35.06 14.52
C PHE A 331 15.97 -35.69 15.63
N SER A 332 16.72 -34.92 16.42
CA SER A 332 17.77 -35.51 17.30
C SER A 332 17.67 -35.20 18.78
N CYS A 333 16.79 -34.29 19.22
CA CYS A 333 16.67 -33.94 20.63
C CYS A 333 16.08 -35.09 21.46
N LYS A 334 16.83 -35.60 22.45
CA LYS A 334 16.37 -36.71 23.30
C LYS A 334 15.16 -36.34 24.17
N LYS A 335 14.99 -35.07 24.53
CA LYS A 335 13.85 -34.61 25.36
C LYS A 335 12.50 -34.70 24.65
N TYR A 336 12.50 -34.64 23.32
CA TYR A 336 11.27 -34.66 22.52
C TYR A 336 11.07 -36.00 21.81
N SER A 337 11.69 -37.09 22.28
CA SER A 337 11.61 -38.41 21.64
C SER A 337 10.18 -38.92 21.51
N ARG A 338 9.38 -38.86 22.57
CA ARG A 338 7.97 -39.29 22.55
C ARG A 338 7.14 -38.50 21.55
N ALA A 339 7.19 -37.16 21.61
CA ALA A 339 6.47 -36.30 20.68
C ALA A 339 6.94 -36.52 19.23
N ARG A 340 8.25 -36.70 19.03
CA ARG A 340 8.85 -36.96 17.72
C ARG A 340 8.36 -38.28 17.13
N ASN A 341 8.37 -39.35 17.91
CA ASN A 341 7.88 -40.66 17.46
C ASN A 341 6.42 -40.57 17.03
N ASN A 342 5.55 -39.95 17.84
CA ASN A 342 4.16 -39.70 17.47
C ASN A 342 4.01 -38.93 16.14
N MET A 343 4.86 -37.93 15.90
CA MET A 343 4.87 -37.17 14.65
C MET A 343 5.27 -38.04 13.46
N PHE A 344 6.35 -38.82 13.59
CA PHE A 344 6.82 -39.69 12.51
C PHE A 344 5.83 -40.82 12.21
N ASP A 345 5.21 -41.41 13.23
CA ASP A 345 4.15 -42.40 13.04
C ASP A 345 3.00 -41.84 12.19
N GLN A 346 2.61 -40.59 12.41
CA GLN A 346 1.60 -39.91 11.59
C GLN A 346 2.09 -39.60 10.17
N LEU A 347 3.36 -39.21 10.01
CA LEU A 347 3.93 -38.88 8.71
C LEU A 347 4.18 -40.13 7.84
N PHE A 348 4.53 -41.27 8.44
CA PHE A 348 4.72 -42.53 7.72
C PHE A 348 3.43 -43.06 7.10
N MET A 349 2.27 -42.74 7.69
CA MET A 349 0.95 -43.06 7.10
C MET A 349 0.61 -42.25 5.85
N LEU A 350 1.46 -41.28 5.46
CA LEU A 350 1.24 -40.40 4.31
C LEU A 350 2.08 -40.76 3.08
N ASP A 351 2.79 -41.91 3.11
CA ASP A 351 3.64 -42.41 2.02
C ASP A 351 4.64 -41.36 1.48
N LEU A 352 5.22 -40.56 2.37
CA LEU A 352 6.13 -39.47 2.02
C LEU A 352 7.54 -40.01 1.70
N VAL A 353 8.12 -39.53 0.60
CA VAL A 353 9.51 -39.80 0.23
C VAL A 353 10.41 -38.74 0.86
N ASN A 354 11.37 -39.15 1.70
CA ASN A 354 12.32 -38.29 2.45
C ASN A 354 11.66 -37.20 3.31
N ILE A 355 11.68 -37.41 4.62
CA ILE A 355 11.24 -36.40 5.59
C ILE A 355 12.46 -35.60 6.06
N ASP A 356 12.60 -34.37 5.56
CA ASP A 356 13.63 -33.42 5.96
C ASP A 356 13.03 -32.17 6.65
N THR A 357 13.88 -31.23 7.07
CA THR A 357 13.41 -30.00 7.70
C THR A 357 12.56 -29.15 6.75
N ASP A 358 12.85 -29.17 5.45
CA ASP A 358 12.14 -28.34 4.49
C ASP A 358 10.71 -28.81 4.29
N LEU A 359 10.49 -30.13 4.19
CA LEU A 359 9.15 -30.71 4.14
C LEU A 359 8.34 -30.36 5.40
N LEU A 360 8.94 -30.47 6.59
CA LEU A 360 8.25 -30.17 7.86
C LEU A 360 7.93 -28.67 8.00
N LEU A 361 8.79 -27.80 7.49
CA LEU A 361 8.65 -26.35 7.63
C LEU A 361 7.78 -25.73 6.53
N TYR A 362 8.03 -26.09 5.27
CA TYR A 362 7.48 -25.47 4.07
C TYR A 362 6.47 -26.35 3.34
N GLY A 363 6.37 -27.64 3.66
CA GLY A 363 5.57 -28.59 2.90
C GLY A 363 6.17 -28.84 1.51
N ASN A 364 5.35 -29.32 0.58
CA ASN A 364 5.76 -29.57 -0.79
C ASN A 364 4.63 -29.20 -1.76
N ASN A 365 4.92 -28.30 -2.70
CA ASN A 365 3.95 -27.81 -3.68
C ASN A 365 3.49 -28.89 -4.68
N ASN A 366 4.24 -29.97 -4.83
CA ASN A 366 3.87 -31.11 -5.67
C ASN A 366 2.89 -32.07 -4.97
N LEU A 367 2.74 -31.95 -3.64
CA LEU A 367 1.79 -32.77 -2.89
C LEU A 367 0.39 -32.13 -2.86
N PRO A 368 -0.68 -32.95 -2.85
CA PRO A 368 -2.04 -32.46 -2.64
C PRO A 368 -2.18 -31.61 -1.36
N LEU A 369 -3.12 -30.66 -1.38
CA LEU A 369 -3.39 -29.76 -0.26
C LEU A 369 -3.71 -30.51 1.04
N HIS A 370 -4.46 -31.61 0.96
CA HIS A 370 -4.82 -32.38 2.15
C HIS A 370 -3.60 -33.05 2.79
N ILE A 371 -2.65 -33.57 1.98
CA ILE A 371 -1.39 -34.15 2.48
C ILE A 371 -0.55 -33.07 3.16
N ASN A 372 -0.37 -31.89 2.54
CA ASN A 372 0.33 -30.77 3.16
C ASN A 372 -0.30 -30.33 4.49
N LYS A 373 -1.64 -30.31 4.57
CA LYS A 373 -2.35 -30.03 5.83
C LYS A 373 -2.08 -31.12 6.88
N SER A 374 -2.03 -32.40 6.50
CA SER A 374 -1.68 -33.50 7.41
C SER A 374 -0.24 -33.41 7.91
N ILE A 375 0.72 -33.03 7.06
CA ILE A 375 2.11 -32.75 7.47
C ILE A 375 2.13 -31.64 8.52
N PHE A 376 1.47 -30.52 8.22
CA PHE A 376 1.41 -29.37 9.14
C PHE A 376 0.67 -29.72 10.45
N ALA A 377 -0.37 -30.55 10.39
CA ALA A 377 -1.06 -31.04 11.58
C ALA A 377 -0.12 -31.84 12.48
N SER A 378 0.65 -32.75 11.89
CA SER A 378 1.62 -33.60 12.59
C SER A 378 2.73 -32.76 13.23
N VAL A 379 3.28 -31.79 12.49
CA VAL A 379 4.30 -30.84 12.99
C VAL A 379 3.75 -29.97 14.13
N GLN A 380 2.53 -29.46 13.99
CA GLN A 380 1.93 -28.63 15.05
C GLN A 380 1.59 -29.42 16.30
N LYS A 381 1.17 -30.67 16.15
CA LYS A 381 0.98 -31.60 17.28
C LYS A 381 2.30 -31.87 17.98
N PHE A 382 3.38 -32.11 17.24
CA PHE A 382 4.73 -32.22 17.80
C PHE A 382 5.13 -30.98 18.61
N ILE A 383 4.91 -29.78 18.05
CA ILE A 383 5.20 -28.51 18.74
C ILE A 383 4.45 -28.44 20.07
N ASP A 384 3.16 -28.77 20.09
CA ASP A 384 2.33 -28.74 21.30
C ASP A 384 2.74 -29.80 22.35
N GLU A 385 3.10 -31.01 21.91
CA GLU A 385 3.50 -32.14 22.75
C GLU A 385 4.94 -32.02 23.26
N SER A 386 5.81 -31.29 22.56
CA SER A 386 7.19 -31.04 22.99
C SER A 386 7.29 -30.20 24.27
N LEU A 387 6.24 -29.43 24.57
CA LEU A 387 6.17 -28.45 25.67
C LEU A 387 7.30 -27.39 25.66
N ARG A 388 8.07 -27.27 24.56
CA ARG A 388 9.22 -26.34 24.47
C ARG A 388 8.82 -24.85 24.51
N PHE A 389 7.60 -24.52 24.11
CA PHE A 389 7.14 -23.14 23.94
C PHE A 389 5.96 -22.79 24.87
N LYS A 390 5.75 -23.57 25.93
CA LYS A 390 4.71 -23.34 26.94
C LYS A 390 5.29 -22.71 28.20
#